data_AF-A0A8H6FVB2-F1
#
_entry.id   AF-A0A8H6FVB2-F1
#
_cell.length_a   1.000
_cell.length_b   1.000
_cell.length_c   1.000
_cell.angle_alpha   90.00
_cell.angle_beta   90.00
_cell.angle_gamma   90.00
#
_symmetry.space_group_name_H-M   'P 1'
#
loop_
_entity.id
_entity.type
_entity.pdbx_description
1 polymer ?
#
loop_
_entity_poly.entity_id
_entity_poly.type
_entity_poly.pdbx_seq_one_letter_code
_entity_poly.pdbx_strand_id
1 'polypeptide(L)'
;MEIIFSGWNPQWRAQFRAIQADLGGGLKKNRVSYLTIEHVGSTSIAHLVAKPMLDILIVVADADFNDSHRERLKENQRIMQYSMAKNEIVRKVLKKAGWTHAEVDEKEGREKKGYPEI
;
A
#
# COMPACT_ATOMS: atom_id res chain seq x y z
N MET A 1 8.82 20.98 0.08
CA MET A 1 7.56 20.59 -0.61
C MET A 1 6.44 20.77 0.39
N GLU A 2 5.44 21.58 0.07
CA GLU A 2 4.28 21.81 0.95
C GLU A 2 3.29 20.65 0.84
N ILE A 3 2.72 20.21 1.97
CA ILE A 3 1.73 19.13 2.01
C ILE A 3 0.34 19.76 2.09
N ILE A 4 -0.38 19.71 0.97
CA ILE A 4 -1.74 20.26 0.87
C ILE A 4 -2.75 19.13 1.08
N PHE A 5 -3.72 19.37 1.97
CA PHE A 5 -4.87 18.51 2.20
C PHE A 5 -6.13 19.16 1.64
N SER A 6 -7.04 18.35 1.11
CA SER A 6 -8.36 18.80 0.65
C SER A 6 -9.47 17.97 1.28
N GLY A 7 -10.68 18.55 1.36
CA GLY A 7 -11.88 17.76 1.60
C GLY A 7 -12.04 16.64 0.57
N TRP A 8 -12.85 15.64 0.91
CA TRP A 8 -13.09 14.51 0.02
C TRP A 8 -13.67 14.96 -1.33
N ASN A 9 -13.05 14.53 -2.43
CA ASN A 9 -13.50 14.85 -3.78
C ASN A 9 -14.19 13.63 -4.43
N PRO A 10 -15.48 13.70 -4.80
CA PRO A 10 -16.18 12.60 -5.47
C PRO A 10 -15.57 12.18 -6.81
N GLN A 11 -14.81 13.07 -7.46
CA GLN A 11 -14.11 12.77 -8.72
C GLN A 11 -13.01 11.72 -8.55
N TRP A 12 -12.48 11.52 -7.34
CA TRP A 12 -11.48 10.48 -7.07
C TRP A 12 -11.97 9.08 -7.47
N ARG A 13 -13.27 8.79 -7.32
CA ARG A 13 -13.84 7.53 -7.78
C ARG A 13 -13.79 7.37 -9.30
N ALA A 14 -14.04 8.45 -10.04
CA ALA A 14 -14.00 8.43 -11.50
C ALA A 14 -12.55 8.31 -12.00
N GLN A 15 -11.63 9.03 -11.38
CA GLN A 15 -10.19 8.95 -11.66
C GLN A 15 -9.65 7.55 -11.37
N PHE A 16 -10.02 6.96 -10.24
CA PHE A 16 -9.67 5.58 -9.92
C PHE A 16 -10.15 4.61 -11.01
N ARG A 17 -11.41 4.70 -11.44
CA ARG A 17 -11.94 3.81 -12.49
C ARG A 17 -11.17 3.92 -13.82
N ALA A 18 -10.76 5.14 -14.19
CA ALA A 18 -9.94 5.34 -15.38
C ALA A 18 -8.56 4.67 -15.23
N ILE A 19 -7.87 4.92 -14.12
CA ILE A 19 -6.58 4.29 -13.80
C ILE A 19 -6.72 2.77 -13.74
N GLN A 20 -7.79 2.26 -13.13
CA GLN A 20 -8.05 0.82 -13.03
C GLN A 20 -8.19 0.18 -14.42
N ALA A 21 -8.90 0.81 -15.33
CA ALA A 21 -9.04 0.33 -16.71
C ALA A 21 -7.70 0.36 -17.46
N ASP A 22 -6.95 1.46 -17.34
CA ASP A 22 -5.64 1.61 -17.99
C ASP A 22 -4.62 0.58 -17.47
N LEU A 23 -4.52 0.43 -16.15
CA LEU A 23 -3.65 -0.57 -15.52
C LEU A 23 -4.08 -2.00 -15.88
N GLY A 24 -5.38 -2.30 -15.86
CA GLY A 24 -5.89 -3.62 -16.27
C GLY A 24 -5.55 -3.95 -17.73
N GLY A 25 -5.69 -2.98 -18.63
CA GLY A 25 -5.28 -3.11 -20.03
C GLY A 25 -3.77 -3.34 -20.18
N GLY A 26 -2.96 -2.58 -19.42
CA GLY A 26 -1.51 -2.74 -19.38
C GLY A 26 -1.06 -4.10 -18.87
N LEU A 27 -1.63 -4.59 -17.76
CA LEU A 27 -1.32 -5.90 -17.19
C LEU A 27 -1.67 -7.03 -18.18
N LYS A 28 -2.85 -6.97 -18.79
CA LYS A 28 -3.29 -7.94 -19.80
C LYS A 28 -2.35 -7.96 -21.02
N LYS A 29 -1.98 -6.77 -21.54
CA LYS A 29 -1.05 -6.65 -22.68
C LYS A 29 0.30 -7.30 -22.39
N ASN A 30 0.77 -7.21 -21.14
CA ASN A 30 2.03 -7.79 -20.69
C ASN A 30 1.89 -9.22 -20.15
N ARG A 31 0.72 -9.86 -20.30
CA ARG A 31 0.43 -11.23 -19.84
C ARG A 31 0.68 -11.43 -18.33
N VAL A 32 0.42 -10.40 -17.54
CA VAL A 32 0.46 -10.49 -16.06
C VAL A 32 -0.95 -10.83 -15.57
N SER A 33 -1.10 -11.96 -14.90
CA SER A 33 -2.35 -12.35 -14.26
C SER A 33 -2.50 -11.61 -12.94
N TYR A 34 -3.66 -10.98 -12.76
CA TYR A 34 -4.00 -10.28 -11.53
C TYR A 34 -5.38 -10.68 -11.03
N LEU A 35 -5.54 -10.70 -9.72
CA LEU A 35 -6.79 -11.05 -9.03
C LEU A 35 -7.69 -9.82 -8.88
N THR A 36 -7.13 -8.68 -8.47
CA THR A 36 -7.90 -7.45 -8.25
C THR A 36 -7.02 -6.20 -8.38
N ILE A 37 -7.67 -5.08 -8.69
CA ILE A 37 -7.11 -3.73 -8.65
C ILE A 37 -8.08 -2.88 -7.81
N GLU A 38 -7.62 -2.34 -6.69
CA GLU A 38 -8.47 -1.70 -5.68
C GLU A 38 -8.02 -0.27 -5.35
N HIS A 39 -9.00 0.58 -5.05
CA HIS A 39 -8.77 1.93 -4.54
C HIS A 39 -8.58 1.84 -3.02
N VAL A 40 -7.35 2.10 -2.55
CA VAL A 40 -7.02 2.08 -1.13
C VAL A 40 -6.58 3.47 -0.67
N GLY A 41 -6.20 3.60 0.61
CA GLY A 41 -5.75 4.86 1.19
C GLY A 41 -6.88 5.85 1.47
N SER A 42 -6.53 7.04 1.94
CA SER A 42 -7.52 8.00 2.45
C SER A 42 -8.48 8.53 1.39
N THR A 43 -8.06 8.57 0.12
CA THR A 43 -8.90 9.07 -0.99
C THR A 43 -10.01 8.10 -1.39
N SER A 44 -9.95 6.82 -0.97
CA SER A 44 -11.04 5.85 -1.23
C SER A 44 -12.18 5.97 -0.22
N ILE A 45 -11.95 6.65 0.90
CA ILE A 45 -12.92 6.82 1.98
C ILE A 45 -13.73 8.09 1.75
N ALA A 46 -15.04 7.93 1.56
CA ALA A 46 -15.95 9.05 1.39
C ALA A 46 -15.88 10.00 2.59
N HIS A 47 -15.94 11.31 2.33
CA HIS A 47 -15.97 12.36 3.34
C HIS A 47 -14.69 12.51 4.20
N LEU A 48 -13.62 11.77 3.89
CA LEU A 48 -12.33 11.92 4.58
C LEU A 48 -11.45 13.01 3.93
N VAL A 49 -10.92 13.92 4.75
CA VAL A 49 -9.88 14.87 4.33
C VAL A 49 -8.59 14.10 4.01
N ALA A 50 -8.03 14.34 2.84
CA ALA A 50 -6.85 13.62 2.37
C ALA A 50 -5.94 14.52 1.55
N LYS A 51 -4.67 14.11 1.45
CA LYS A 51 -3.82 14.60 0.36
C LYS A 51 -4.41 14.06 -0.96
N PRO A 52 -4.53 14.86 -2.03
CA PRO A 52 -5.17 14.44 -3.28
C PRO A 52 -4.25 13.51 -4.10
N MET A 53 -3.92 12.35 -3.54
CA MET A 53 -3.15 11.27 -4.17
C MET A 53 -3.94 9.97 -4.06
N LEU A 54 -4.07 9.25 -5.18
CA LEU A 54 -4.75 7.96 -5.20
C LEU A 54 -3.75 6.86 -4.89
N ASP A 55 -4.06 6.04 -3.89
CA ASP A 55 -3.31 4.81 -3.61
C ASP A 55 -4.00 3.63 -4.30
N ILE A 56 -3.24 2.86 -5.07
CA ILE A 56 -3.75 1.74 -5.88
C ILE A 56 -3.12 0.44 -5.39
N LEU A 57 -3.95 -0.52 -5.00
CA LEU A 57 -3.52 -1.88 -4.68
C LEU A 57 -3.76 -2.79 -5.89
N ILE A 58 -2.74 -3.53 -6.31
CA ILE A 58 -2.86 -4.57 -7.33
C ILE A 58 -2.43 -5.89 -6.70
N VAL A 59 -3.30 -6.89 -6.76
CA VAL A 59 -2.97 -8.25 -6.31
C VAL A 59 -2.68 -9.09 -7.54
N VAL A 60 -1.44 -9.53 -7.70
CA VAL A 60 -0.97 -10.36 -8.81
C VAL A 60 -0.86 -11.83 -8.40
N ALA A 61 -0.99 -12.75 -9.36
CA ALA A 61 -0.71 -14.16 -9.09
C ALA A 61 0.78 -14.37 -8.82
N ASP A 62 1.12 -15.22 -7.84
CA ASP A 62 2.51 -15.50 -7.48
C ASP A 62 3.31 -16.11 -8.64
N ALA A 63 2.63 -16.85 -9.53
CA ALA A 63 3.24 -17.41 -10.74
C ALA A 63 3.81 -16.34 -11.70
N ASP A 64 3.26 -15.12 -11.69
CA ASP A 64 3.77 -14.00 -12.49
C ASP A 64 4.83 -13.17 -11.73
N PHE A 65 5.05 -13.49 -10.45
CA PHE A 65 6.09 -12.91 -9.62
C PHE A 65 7.35 -13.80 -9.68
N ASN A 66 8.17 -13.61 -10.71
CA ASN A 66 9.40 -14.39 -10.88
C ASN A 66 10.56 -13.94 -9.97
N ASP A 67 11.67 -14.68 -10.02
CA ASP A 67 12.82 -14.43 -9.14
C ASP A 67 13.54 -13.12 -9.44
N SER A 68 13.50 -12.59 -10.66
CA SER A 68 14.07 -11.27 -10.96
C SER A 68 13.23 -10.13 -10.36
N HIS A 69 11.91 -10.30 -10.27
CA HIS A 69 11.05 -9.39 -9.50
C HIS A 69 11.38 -9.46 -8.00
N ARG A 70 11.58 -10.67 -7.46
CA ARG A 70 11.99 -10.85 -6.06
C ARG A 70 13.35 -10.23 -5.78
N GLU A 71 14.34 -10.40 -6.65
CA GLU A 71 15.66 -9.78 -6.48
C GLU A 71 15.61 -8.25 -6.55
N ARG A 72 14.83 -7.67 -7.48
CA ARG A 72 14.61 -6.21 -7.51
C ARG A 72 13.94 -5.69 -6.23
N LEU A 73 13.06 -6.49 -5.61
CA LEU A 73 12.48 -6.14 -4.31
C LEU A 73 13.51 -6.25 -3.17
N LYS A 74 14.41 -7.23 -3.21
CA LYS A 74 15.51 -7.35 -2.24
C LYS A 74 16.48 -6.18 -2.34
N GLU A 75 16.83 -5.74 -3.54
CA GLU A 75 17.70 -4.57 -3.74
C GLU A 75 17.05 -3.28 -3.20
N ASN A 76 15.71 -3.21 -3.25
CA ASN A 76 14.92 -2.13 -2.65
C ASN A 76 14.47 -2.43 -1.21
N GLN A 77 15.02 -3.45 -0.54
CA GLN A 77 14.58 -3.85 0.80
C GLN A 77 14.57 -2.66 1.75
N ARG A 78 15.60 -1.81 1.73
CA ARG A 78 15.70 -0.68 2.65
C ARG A 78 14.52 0.31 2.53
N ILE A 79 14.03 0.55 1.31
CA ILE A 79 12.87 1.40 1.03
C ILE A 79 11.56 0.68 1.41
N MET A 80 11.45 -0.60 1.06
CA MET A 80 10.28 -1.42 1.43
C MET A 80 10.15 -1.56 2.96
N GLN A 81 11.26 -1.72 3.66
CA GLN A 81 11.32 -1.79 5.11
C GLN A 81 10.83 -0.49 5.76
N TYR A 82 11.26 0.66 5.26
CA TYR A 82 10.76 1.96 5.69
C TYR A 82 9.26 2.14 5.40
N SER A 83 8.78 1.69 4.24
CA SER A 83 7.37 1.85 3.83
C SER A 83 6.41 0.95 4.62
N MET A 84 6.89 -0.20 5.10
CA MET A 84 6.05 -1.21 5.76
C MET A 84 6.15 -1.19 7.30
N ALA A 85 7.24 -0.69 7.87
CA ALA A 85 7.34 -0.50 9.31
C ALA A 85 6.54 0.76 9.71
N LYS A 86 5.64 0.65 10.70
CA LYS A 86 5.05 1.85 11.28
C LYS A 86 6.15 2.58 12.04
N ASN A 87 6.28 3.87 11.81
CA ASN A 87 7.18 4.68 12.62
C ASN A 87 6.71 4.70 14.09
N GLU A 88 7.60 5.09 15.00
CA GLU A 88 7.35 5.06 16.44
C GLU A 88 6.10 5.87 16.85
N ILE A 89 5.83 6.98 16.14
CA ILE A 89 4.65 7.83 16.37
C ILE A 89 3.37 7.04 16.09
N VAL A 90 3.29 6.35 14.94
CA VAL A 90 2.12 5.55 14.57
C VAL A 90 1.95 4.36 15.52
N ARG A 91 3.03 3.69 15.95
CA ARG A 91 2.96 2.64 16.97
C ARG A 91 2.39 3.18 18.29
N LYS A 92 2.79 4.38 18.72
CA LYS A 92 2.23 5.05 19.91
C LYS A 92 0.74 5.35 19.76
N VAL A 93 0.30 5.82 18.60
CA VAL A 93 -1.13 6.07 18.32
C VAL A 93 -1.94 4.77 18.37
N LEU A 94 -1.48 3.71 17.72
CA LEU A 94 -2.14 2.39 17.73
C LEU A 94 -2.25 1.81 19.14
N LYS A 95 -1.19 1.91 19.94
CA LYS A 95 -1.20 1.49 21.35
C LYS A 95 -2.21 2.27 22.19
N LYS A 96 -2.28 3.59 22.00
CA LYS A 96 -3.30 4.43 22.65
C LYS A 96 -4.72 4.06 22.22
N ALA A 97 -4.89 3.55 21.00
CA ALA A 97 -6.14 3.02 20.48
C ALA A 97 -6.43 1.57 20.95
N GLY A 98 -5.62 1.00 21.85
CA GLY A 98 -5.85 -0.31 22.46
C GLY A 98 -5.12 -1.49 21.81
N TRP A 99 -4.29 -1.26 20.78
CA TRP A 99 -3.57 -2.33 20.10
C TRP A 99 -2.36 -2.81 20.94
N THR A 100 -2.18 -4.12 21.01
CA THR A 100 -1.04 -4.79 21.64
C THR A 100 0.22 -4.73 20.75
N HIS A 101 1.39 -5.04 21.32
CA HIS A 101 2.63 -5.14 20.53
C HIS A 101 2.54 -6.25 19.48
N ALA A 102 2.03 -7.42 19.87
CA ALA A 102 1.89 -8.58 19.00
C ALA A 102 1.01 -8.26 17.76
N GLU A 103 -0.14 -7.60 17.95
CA GLU A 103 -1.01 -7.22 16.83
C GLU A 103 -0.34 -6.24 15.86
N VAL A 104 0.46 -5.29 16.39
CA VAL A 104 1.22 -4.35 15.56
C VAL A 104 2.34 -5.07 14.80
N ASP A 105 3.07 -5.98 15.45
CA ASP A 105 4.18 -6.72 14.85
C ASP A 105 3.71 -7.75 13.82
N GLU A 106 2.57 -8.41 14.06
CA GLU A 106 1.89 -9.27 13.10
C GLU A 106 1.48 -8.48 11.85
N LYS A 107 0.86 -7.30 12.05
CA LYS A 107 0.42 -6.44 10.94
C LYS A 107 1.59 -5.94 10.08
N GLU A 108 2.74 -5.68 10.69
CA GLU A 108 3.97 -5.31 9.99
C GLU A 108 4.67 -6.52 9.35
N GLY A 109 4.30 -7.74 9.73
CA GLY A 109 4.88 -8.99 9.27
C GLY A 109 6.32 -9.17 9.72
N ARG A 110 6.65 -8.76 10.96
CA ARG A 110 8.05 -8.58 11.36
C ARG A 110 8.85 -9.86 11.45
N GLU A 111 8.24 -10.93 11.97
CA GLU A 111 8.85 -12.26 12.02
C GLU A 111 9.18 -12.80 10.63
N LYS A 112 8.26 -12.62 9.67
CA LYS A 112 8.44 -13.09 8.27
C LYS A 112 9.48 -12.27 7.49
N LYS A 113 9.74 -11.03 7.93
CA LYS A 113 10.66 -10.09 7.27
C LYS A 113 12.03 -10.00 7.93
N GLY A 114 12.24 -10.70 9.06
CA GLY A 114 13.51 -10.73 9.78
C GLY A 114 13.92 -9.39 10.38
N TYR A 115 12.96 -8.56 10.83
CA TYR A 115 13.31 -7.31 11.49
C TYR A 115 13.90 -7.55 12.89
N PRO A 116 14.90 -6.76 13.32
CA PRO A 116 15.36 -6.79 14.70
C PRO A 116 14.24 -6.38 15.66
N GLU A 117 14.21 -6.99 16.84
CA GLU A 117 13.41 -6.52 17.96
C GLU A 117 13.87 -5.09 18.34
N ILE A 118 12.90 -4.20 18.63
CA ILE A 118 13.16 -2.83 19.10
C ILE A 118 12.84 -2.77 20.58
#